data_AF-A0A7X1JAP7-F1
#
_entry.id   AF-A0A7X1JAP7-F1
#
_cell.length_a   1.000
_cell.length_b   1.000
_cell.length_c   1.000
_cell.angle_alpha   90.00
_cell.angle_beta   90.00
_cell.angle_gamma   90.00
#
_symmetry.space_group_name_H-M   'P 1'
#
loop_
_entity.id
_entity.type
_entity.pdbx_description
1 polymer ?
#
loop_
_entity_poly.entity_id
_entity_poly.type
_entity_poly.pdbx_seq_one_letter_code
_entity_poly.pdbx_strand_id
1 'polypeptide(L)'
;MPELIAVDNELLGMCAPATIEQASESRTRNSNRASPPAPVESKTQDGATDCEAELVAYRRCMQTRDDLIRKAKAAGLTEVRIAQLTGHSRNTVRAALGHKSK
;
A
#
# COMPACT_ATOMS: atom_id res chain seq x y z
N MET A 1 47.89 2.26 -24.59
CA MET A 1 48.37 2.76 -23.28
C MET A 1 47.16 2.95 -22.40
N PRO A 2 47.06 2.19 -21.29
CA PRO A 2 45.93 2.18 -20.37
C PRO A 2 46.02 3.39 -19.41
N GLU A 3 44.92 3.82 -18.80
CA GLU A 3 44.94 4.20 -17.38
C GLU A 3 43.60 3.86 -16.72
N LEU A 4 43.66 2.82 -15.89
CA LEU A 4 42.76 2.53 -14.79
C LEU A 4 42.72 3.75 -13.87
N ILE A 5 41.56 4.35 -13.66
CA ILE A 5 41.38 5.25 -12.52
C ILE A 5 41.04 4.37 -11.32
N ALA A 6 41.95 4.44 -10.35
CA ALA A 6 41.95 3.71 -9.10
C ALA A 6 40.65 3.93 -8.30
N VAL A 7 40.20 2.82 -7.73
CA VAL A 7 39.37 2.75 -6.54
C VAL A 7 40.18 3.32 -5.37
N ASP A 8 39.59 4.22 -4.59
CA ASP A 8 39.62 4.25 -3.11
C ASP A 8 39.22 5.64 -2.59
N ASN A 9 38.07 5.72 -1.93
CA ASN A 9 37.88 6.69 -0.86
C ASN A 9 36.81 6.18 0.11
N GLU A 10 37.24 5.30 1.02
CA GLU A 10 36.56 5.11 2.29
C GLU A 10 36.53 6.46 3.03
N LEU A 11 35.34 7.01 3.26
CA LEU A 11 35.16 7.95 4.35
C LEU A 11 33.90 7.64 5.14
N LEU A 12 34.18 7.10 6.32
CA LEU A 12 33.33 6.97 7.50
C LEU A 12 32.20 8.00 7.57
N GLY A 13 31.00 7.48 7.80
CA GLY A 13 29.84 8.27 8.21
C GLY A 13 28.89 7.43 9.05
N MET A 14 29.42 6.76 10.07
CA MET A 14 28.64 6.04 11.09
C MET A 14 27.69 7.03 11.78
N CYS A 15 26.43 7.11 11.35
CA CYS A 15 25.39 7.72 12.18
C CYS A 15 24.98 6.71 13.25
N ALA A 16 25.51 6.92 14.45
CA ALA A 16 25.09 6.22 15.65
C ALA A 16 23.58 6.41 15.90
N PRO A 17 22.90 5.39 16.48
CA PRO A 17 21.49 5.50 16.83
C PRO A 17 21.29 6.51 17.96
N ALA A 18 20.27 7.36 17.79
CA ALA A 18 19.86 8.31 18.80
C ALA A 18 19.54 7.59 20.13
N THR A 19 20.22 8.04 21.18
CA THR A 19 20.02 7.73 22.59
C THR A 19 18.54 7.87 22.98
N ILE A 20 17.87 6.76 23.29
CA ILE A 20 16.61 6.79 24.05
C ILE A 20 16.99 6.69 25.53
N GLU A 21 16.92 7.83 26.19
CA GLU A 21 17.13 8.01 27.61
C GLU A 21 16.01 7.32 28.41
N GLN A 22 16.40 6.52 29.40
CA GLN A 22 15.50 5.86 30.32
C GLN A 22 14.93 6.87 31.32
N ALA A 23 13.61 6.83 31.55
CA ALA A 23 13.02 7.45 32.73
C ALA A 23 12.00 6.51 33.40
N SER A 24 12.46 5.98 34.54
CA SER A 24 11.70 5.62 35.75
C SER A 24 10.61 4.56 35.67
N GLU A 25 10.96 3.38 36.19
CA GLU A 25 10.04 2.52 36.93
C GLU A 25 9.39 3.32 38.07
N SER A 26 8.06 3.38 38.09
CA SER A 26 7.30 3.73 39.30
C SER A 26 6.26 2.65 39.53
N ARG A 27 6.68 1.63 40.29
CA ARG A 27 5.76 0.71 40.97
C ARG A 27 4.98 1.52 42.00
N THR A 28 3.67 1.61 41.85
CA THR A 28 2.79 1.84 43.00
C THR A 28 1.60 0.88 42.92
N ARG A 29 1.33 0.27 44.07
CA ARG A 29 0.42 -0.86 44.29
C ARG A 29 -1.04 -0.42 44.20
N ASN A 30 -1.85 -1.27 43.56
CA ASN A 30 -3.20 -1.72 43.93
C ASN A 30 -4.17 -0.71 44.59
N SER A 31 -5.30 -0.43 43.94
CA SER A 31 -6.62 -0.45 44.60
C SER A 31 -7.77 -0.45 43.59
N ASN A 32 -8.69 -1.38 43.80
CA ASN A 32 -9.92 -1.59 43.05
C ASN A 32 -10.78 -0.32 42.99
N ARG A 33 -11.11 0.14 41.79
CA ARG A 33 -12.33 0.91 41.54
C ARG A 33 -12.89 0.48 40.19
N ALA A 34 -13.87 -0.41 40.23
CA ALA A 34 -14.72 -0.69 39.08
C ALA A 34 -15.34 0.64 38.62
N SER A 35 -14.82 1.19 37.53
CA SER A 35 -15.46 2.29 36.83
C SER A 35 -16.68 1.74 36.09
N PRO A 36 -17.81 2.47 36.06
CA PRO A 36 -18.99 2.01 35.33
C PRO A 36 -18.64 1.77 33.86
N PRO A 37 -19.23 0.77 33.19
CA PRO A 37 -19.01 0.59 31.76
C PRO A 37 -19.40 1.88 31.05
N ALA A 38 -18.46 2.41 30.27
CA ALA A 38 -18.68 3.56 29.41
C ALA A 38 -19.92 3.32 28.54
N PRO A 39 -20.65 4.38 28.14
CA PRO A 39 -21.77 4.26 27.23
C PRO A 39 -21.28 3.53 25.98
N VAL A 40 -21.94 2.42 25.64
CA VAL A 40 -21.78 1.77 24.34
C VAL A 40 -22.33 2.72 23.28
N GLU A 41 -21.51 3.67 22.86
CA GLU A 41 -21.80 4.52 21.71
C GLU A 41 -22.00 3.61 20.50
N SER A 42 -23.20 3.73 19.95
CA SER A 42 -23.76 2.86 18.94
C SER A 42 -23.08 3.10 17.59
N LYS A 43 -21.90 2.50 17.42
CA LYS A 43 -21.11 2.57 16.20
C LYS A 43 -21.68 1.59 15.16
N THR A 44 -22.84 1.89 14.59
CA THR A 44 -23.47 0.99 13.60
C THR A 44 -24.02 1.73 12.37
N GLN A 45 -23.79 3.04 12.25
CA GLN A 45 -24.16 3.81 11.05
C GLN A 45 -22.96 4.27 10.22
N ASP A 46 -21.76 4.41 10.80
CA ASP A 46 -20.57 4.90 10.07
C ASP A 46 -19.92 3.86 9.15
N GLY A 47 -20.08 2.56 9.44
CA GLY A 47 -19.40 1.50 8.69
C GLY A 47 -19.86 1.36 7.23
N ALA A 48 -21.14 1.66 6.95
CA ALA A 48 -21.69 1.58 5.60
C ALA A 48 -21.15 2.72 4.72
N THR A 49 -21.08 3.94 5.26
CA THR A 49 -20.50 5.10 4.57
C THR A 49 -19.00 4.94 4.34
N ASP A 50 -18.29 4.30 5.26
CA ASP A 50 -16.87 3.99 5.11
C ASP A 50 -16.64 2.98 3.96
N CYS A 51 -17.47 1.93 3.89
CA CYS A 51 -17.40 0.96 2.79
C CYS A 51 -17.69 1.62 1.42
N GLU A 52 -18.65 2.54 1.34
CA GLU A 52 -18.93 3.27 0.10
C GLU A 52 -17.74 4.12 -0.35
N ALA A 53 -17.10 4.85 0.58
CA ALA A 53 -15.91 5.63 0.29
C ALA A 53 -14.76 4.75 -0.19
N GLU A 54 -14.54 3.59 0.45
CA GLU A 54 -13.55 2.60 0.03
C GLU A 54 -13.84 2.06 -1.38
N LEU A 55 -15.10 1.76 -1.70
CA LEU A 55 -15.49 1.30 -3.03
C LEU A 55 -15.26 2.37 -4.11
N VAL A 56 -15.48 3.64 -3.79
CA VAL A 56 -15.16 4.76 -4.70
C VAL A 56 -13.65 4.86 -4.92
N ALA A 57 -12.84 4.76 -3.86
CA ALA A 57 -11.39 4.75 -3.97
C ALA A 57 -10.89 3.54 -4.79
N TYR A 58 -11.45 2.36 -4.54
CA TYR A 58 -11.20 1.14 -5.30
C TYR A 58 -11.53 1.34 -6.79
N ARG A 59 -12.68 1.93 -7.12
CA ARG A 59 -13.06 2.23 -8.52
C ARG A 59 -12.03 3.12 -9.20
N ARG A 60 -11.53 4.16 -8.52
CA ARG A 60 -10.47 5.04 -9.07
C ARG A 60 -9.18 4.27 -9.35
N CYS A 61 -8.79 3.38 -8.44
CA CYS A 61 -7.64 2.49 -8.63
C CYS A 61 -7.84 1.54 -9.83
N MET A 62 -9.06 1.01 -10.02
CA MET A 62 -9.37 0.18 -11.18
C MET A 62 -9.31 0.98 -12.50
N GLN A 63 -9.70 2.26 -12.50
CA GLN A 63 -9.56 3.12 -13.68
C GLN A 63 -8.10 3.34 -14.08
N THR A 64 -7.21 3.62 -13.11
CA THR A 64 -5.78 3.80 -13.39
C THR A 64 -5.14 2.51 -13.91
N ARG A 65 -5.56 1.35 -13.39
CA ARG A 65 -5.18 0.04 -13.95
C ARG A 65 -5.63 -0.09 -15.40
N ASP A 66 -6.89 0.20 -15.71
CA ASP A 66 -7.44 0.03 -17.05
C ASP A 66 -6.79 1.01 -18.06
N ASP A 67 -6.43 2.22 -17.62
CA ASP A 67 -5.60 3.16 -18.40
C ASP A 67 -4.23 2.57 -18.72
N LEU A 68 -3.57 1.93 -17.73
CA LEU A 68 -2.29 1.27 -17.94
C LEU A 68 -2.40 0.09 -18.91
N ILE A 69 -3.46 -0.71 -18.81
CA ILE A 69 -3.76 -1.80 -19.75
C ILE A 69 -3.92 -1.26 -21.17
N ARG A 70 -4.66 -0.16 -21.36
CA ARG A 70 -4.82 0.50 -22.66
C ARG A 70 -3.50 1.04 -23.20
N LYS A 71 -2.68 1.69 -22.37
CA LYS A 71 -1.34 2.16 -22.75
C LYS A 71 -0.42 1.02 -23.16
N ALA A 72 -0.40 -0.07 -22.40
CA ALA A 72 0.38 -1.26 -22.72
C ALA A 72 -0.05 -1.87 -24.07
N LYS A 73 -1.35 -1.93 -24.33
CA LYS A 73 -1.87 -2.41 -25.60
C LYS A 73 -1.48 -1.50 -26.77
N ALA A 74 -1.54 -0.18 -26.59
CA ALA A 74 -1.10 0.79 -27.60
C ALA A 74 0.41 0.70 -27.86
N ALA A 75 1.21 0.33 -26.85
CA ALA A 75 2.63 0.06 -26.98
C ALA A 75 2.95 -1.30 -27.65
N GLY A 76 1.95 -2.06 -28.09
CA GLY A 76 2.12 -3.32 -28.83
C GLY A 76 2.21 -4.58 -27.97
N LEU A 77 2.01 -4.49 -26.65
CA LEU A 77 1.96 -5.68 -25.81
C LEU A 77 0.73 -6.56 -26.13
N THR A 78 0.94 -7.87 -26.15
CA THR A 78 -0.14 -8.83 -26.35
C THR A 78 -1.03 -8.92 -25.10
N GLU A 79 -2.32 -9.23 -25.28
CA GLU A 79 -3.25 -9.42 -24.15
C GLU A 79 -2.75 -10.45 -23.14
N VAL A 80 -2.09 -11.51 -23.64
CA VAL A 80 -1.50 -12.57 -22.82
C VAL A 80 -0.37 -12.01 -21.96
N ARG A 81 0.53 -11.20 -22.55
CA ARG A 81 1.65 -10.62 -21.81
C ARG A 81 1.17 -9.60 -20.77
N ILE A 82 0.16 -8.80 -21.10
CA ILE A 82 -0.46 -7.86 -20.15
C ILE A 82 -1.05 -8.65 -18.97
N ALA A 83 -1.84 -9.70 -19.24
CA ALA A 83 -2.44 -10.55 -18.21
C ALA A 83 -1.40 -11.16 -17.26
N GLN A 84 -0.28 -11.65 -17.80
CA GLN A 84 0.82 -12.20 -17.01
C GLN A 84 1.47 -11.15 -16.10
N LEU A 85 1.73 -9.94 -16.62
CA LEU A 85 2.39 -8.88 -15.86
C LEU A 85 1.49 -8.29 -14.77
N THR A 86 0.19 -8.16 -15.03
CA THR A 86 -0.76 -7.59 -14.07
C THR A 86 -1.33 -8.62 -13.10
N GLY A 87 -1.06 -9.92 -13.30
CA GLY A 87 -1.67 -11.01 -12.53
C GLY A 87 -3.19 -11.12 -12.73
N HIS A 88 -3.71 -10.69 -13.88
CA HIS A 88 -5.15 -10.71 -14.17
C HIS A 88 -5.51 -11.78 -15.21
N SER A 89 -6.78 -12.17 -15.22
CA SER A 89 -7.28 -13.02 -16.30
C SER A 89 -7.26 -12.27 -17.63
N ARG A 90 -7.13 -13.00 -18.74
CA ARG A 90 -7.28 -12.41 -20.09
C ARG A 90 -8.66 -11.79 -20.30
N ASN A 91 -9.70 -12.28 -19.62
CA ASN A 91 -11.04 -11.72 -19.72
C ASN A 91 -11.11 -10.31 -19.09
N THR A 92 -10.46 -10.12 -17.94
CA THR A 92 -10.35 -8.81 -17.28
C THR A 92 -9.60 -7.82 -18.17
N VAL A 93 -8.50 -8.24 -18.80
CA VAL A 93 -7.75 -7.41 -19.75
C VAL A 93 -8.63 -7.03 -20.95
N ARG A 94 -9.39 -7.97 -21.51
CA ARG A 94 -10.33 -7.70 -22.61
C ARG A 94 -11.44 -6.72 -22.23
N ALA A 95 -12.02 -6.88 -21.05
CA ALA A 95 -13.03 -5.97 -20.54
C ALA A 95 -12.48 -4.54 -20.39
N ALA A 96 -11.26 -4.38 -19.87
CA ALA A 96 -10.58 -3.09 -19.78
C ALA A 96 -10.29 -2.43 -21.15
N LEU A 97 -10.18 -3.25 -22.21
CA LEU A 97 -10.06 -2.80 -23.59
C LEU A 97 -11.42 -2.57 -24.29
N GLY A 98 -12.54 -2.74 -23.58
CA GLY A 98 -13.89 -2.58 -24.13
C GLY A 98 -14.36 -3.74 -25.01
N HIS A 99 -13.65 -4.87 -25.01
CA HIS A 99 -14.10 -6.06 -25.72
C HIS A 99 -15.22 -6.73 -24.91
N LYS A 100 -16.42 -6.81 -25.49
CA LYS A 100 -17.52 -7.55 -24.87
C LYS A 100 -17.17 -9.04 -24.81
N SER A 101 -17.24 -9.65 -23.62
CA SER A 101 -17.35 -11.10 -23.50
C SER A 101 -18.67 -11.51 -24.17
N LYS A 102 -18.59 -12.33 -25.21
CA LYS A 102 -19.76 -12.96 -25.84
C LYS A 102 -20.35 -14.01 -24.91
#